data_AF-A0A7K6WVE2-F1
#
_entry.id   AF-A0A7K6WVE2-F1
#
_cell.length_a   1.000
_cell.length_b   1.000
_cell.length_c   1.000
_cell.angle_alpha   90.00
_cell.angle_beta   90.00
_cell.angle_gamma   90.00
#
_symmetry.space_group_name_H-M   'P 1'
#
loop_
_entity.id
_entity.type
_entity.pdbx_description
1 polymer ?
#
loop_
_entity_poly.entity_id
_entity_poly.type
_entity_poly.pdbx_seq_one_letter_code
_entity_poly.pdbx_strand_id
1 'polypeptide(L)'
;GLLFQGDSKNDTWIFVLTILLSSTLIYNSKGTIDQQAMDQLHYVIKLSEHVKLKEAPKKSEDELEDSEKFVLFFPNFVWAVRDFTLQLELDGKEISEDEYLENALKLKPGKG
;
A
#
# COMPACT_ATOMS: atom_id res chain seq x y z
N GLY A 1 18.69 3.23 -27.89
CA GLY A 1 18.66 2.97 -26.45
C GLY A 1 18.02 4.17 -25.78
N LEU A 2 16.79 4.03 -25.32
CA LEU A 2 16.09 5.09 -24.61
C LEU A 2 16.20 4.79 -23.11
N LEU A 3 17.15 5.44 -22.46
CA LEU A 3 17.18 5.55 -21.02
C LEU A 3 16.06 6.52 -20.64
N PHE A 4 14.90 5.97 -20.26
CA PHE A 4 13.99 6.68 -19.38
C PHE A 4 14.75 6.89 -18.07
N GLN A 5 15.40 8.05 -17.94
CA GLN A 5 15.98 8.48 -16.69
C GLN A 5 14.78 8.75 -15.77
N GLY A 6 14.41 7.75 -14.96
CA GLY A 6 13.25 7.81 -14.06
C GLY A 6 13.43 8.97 -13.08
N ASP A 7 12.66 10.03 -13.27
CA ASP A 7 12.49 11.04 -12.24
C ASP A 7 11.62 10.40 -11.16
N SER A 8 12.16 10.23 -9.96
CA SER A 8 11.48 9.55 -8.84
C SER A 8 10.13 10.19 -8.49
N LYS A 9 9.96 11.49 -8.81
CA LYS A 9 8.68 12.19 -8.70
C LYS A 9 7.65 11.66 -9.71
N ASN A 10 8.05 11.40 -10.94
CA ASN A 10 7.17 10.85 -11.97
C ASN A 10 6.72 9.43 -11.60
N ASP A 11 7.63 8.60 -11.10
CA ASP A 11 7.30 7.23 -10.66
C ASP A 11 6.29 7.24 -9.51
N THR A 12 6.40 8.21 -8.59
CA THR A 12 5.44 8.41 -7.50
C THR A 12 4.06 8.78 -8.03
N TRP A 13 3.96 9.71 -8.99
CA TRP A 13 2.68 10.09 -9.59
C TRP A 13 2.04 8.98 -10.42
N ILE A 14 2.85 8.21 -11.15
CA ILE A 14 2.39 7.02 -11.88
C ILE A 14 1.78 6.01 -10.89
N PHE A 15 2.43 5.80 -9.75
CA PHE A 15 1.91 4.91 -8.71
C PHE A 15 0.61 5.44 -8.11
N VAL A 16 0.54 6.74 -7.75
CA VAL A 16 -0.68 7.37 -7.23
C VAL A 16 -1.84 7.20 -8.22
N LEU A 17 -1.63 7.52 -9.49
CA LEU A 17 -2.65 7.34 -10.54
C LEU A 17 -3.07 5.87 -10.67
N THR A 18 -2.13 4.92 -10.55
CA THR A 18 -2.44 3.49 -10.58
C THR A 18 -3.36 3.09 -9.43
N ILE A 19 -3.14 3.60 -8.21
CA ILE A 19 -4.05 3.38 -7.08
C ILE A 19 -5.43 3.96 -7.37
N LEU A 20 -5.50 5.18 -7.89
CA LEU A 20 -6.76 5.89 -8.12
C LEU A 20 -7.61 5.28 -9.24
N LEU A 21 -6.97 4.70 -10.26
CA LEU A 21 -7.64 4.23 -11.47
C LEU A 21 -7.86 2.71 -11.50
N SER A 22 -7.19 1.94 -10.64
CA SER A 22 -7.28 0.48 -10.66
C SER A 22 -8.44 -0.05 -9.84
N SER A 23 -8.99 -1.19 -10.25
CA SER A 23 -9.85 -2.03 -9.41
C SER A 23 -9.03 -3.00 -8.54
N THR A 24 -7.78 -3.26 -8.93
CA THR A 24 -6.86 -4.16 -8.23
C THR A 24 -5.42 -3.65 -8.38
N LEU A 25 -4.73 -3.47 -7.26
CA LEU A 25 -3.35 -3.05 -7.18
C LEU A 25 -2.48 -4.27 -6.86
N ILE A 26 -1.59 -4.62 -7.79
CA ILE A 26 -0.58 -5.66 -7.58
C ILE A 26 0.74 -4.97 -7.27
N TYR A 27 1.13 -4.95 -5.99
CA TYR A 27 2.42 -4.44 -5.56
C TYR A 27 3.46 -5.55 -5.58
N ASN A 28 4.60 -5.29 -6.20
CA ASN A 28 5.60 -6.32 -6.47
C ASN A 28 6.95 -5.94 -5.85
N SER A 29 7.40 -6.74 -4.89
CA SER A 29 8.72 -6.59 -4.25
C SER A 29 9.55 -7.86 -4.39
N LYS A 30 10.86 -7.75 -4.18
CA LYS A 30 11.77 -8.90 -4.11
C LYS A 30 12.11 -9.21 -2.66
N GLY A 31 12.36 -10.48 -2.36
CA GLY A 31 12.78 -10.95 -1.05
C GLY A 31 11.59 -11.13 -0.13
N THR A 32 11.47 -10.31 0.90
CA THR A 32 10.45 -10.42 1.95
C THR A 32 9.71 -9.10 2.09
N ILE A 33 8.61 -9.09 2.85
CA ILE A 33 7.95 -7.84 3.25
C ILE A 33 8.81 -7.21 4.35
N ASP A 34 9.64 -6.24 3.96
CA ASP A 34 10.51 -5.50 4.85
C ASP A 34 9.96 -4.10 5.17
N GLN A 35 10.63 -3.40 6.09
CA GLN A 35 10.21 -2.06 6.49
C GLN A 35 10.29 -1.06 5.33
N GLN A 36 11.27 -1.21 4.43
CA GLN A 36 11.43 -0.28 3.31
C GLN A 36 10.26 -0.35 2.34
N ALA A 37 9.84 -1.56 1.97
CA ALA A 37 8.68 -1.78 1.10
C ALA A 37 7.39 -1.28 1.77
N MET A 38 7.27 -1.45 3.09
CA MET A 38 6.15 -0.92 3.87
C MET A 38 6.13 0.61 3.89
N ASP A 39 7.27 1.26 4.14
CA ASP A 39 7.40 2.71 4.17
C ASP A 39 7.07 3.33 2.81
N GLN A 40 7.51 2.70 1.72
CA GLN A 40 7.18 3.13 0.36
C GLN A 40 5.68 3.00 0.08
N LEU A 41 5.08 1.86 0.42
CA LEU A 41 3.65 1.64 0.23
C LEU A 41 2.82 2.67 1.02
N HIS A 42 3.17 2.88 2.29
CA HIS A 42 2.52 3.86 3.17
C HIS A 42 2.62 5.28 2.64
N TYR A 43 3.79 5.67 2.15
CA TYR A 43 3.99 7.00 1.56
C TYR A 43 3.05 7.23 0.38
N VAL A 44 2.92 6.26 -0.53
CA VAL A 44 2.09 6.43 -1.72
C VAL A 44 0.60 6.36 -1.40
N ILE A 45 0.19 5.54 -0.43
CA ILE A 45 -1.19 5.52 0.10
C ILE A 45 -1.55 6.92 0.62
N LYS A 46 -0.73 7.51 1.50
CA LYS A 46 -0.96 8.87 2.03
C LYS A 46 -1.03 9.94 0.95
N LEU A 47 -0.20 9.84 -0.08
CA LEU A 47 -0.26 10.77 -1.21
C LEU A 47 -1.56 10.62 -1.99
N SER A 48 -2.01 9.38 -2.24
CA SER A 48 -3.27 9.12 -2.94
C SER A 48 -4.47 9.66 -2.17
N GLU A 49 -4.47 9.56 -0.84
CA GLU A 49 -5.47 10.17 0.05
C GLU A 49 -5.48 11.69 -0.08
N HIS A 50 -4.29 12.31 -0.03
CA HIS A 50 -4.15 13.76 -0.10
C HIS A 50 -4.63 14.34 -1.45
N VAL A 51 -4.50 13.57 -2.54
CA VAL A 51 -5.02 13.95 -3.86
C VAL A 51 -6.55 13.83 -3.90
N LYS A 52 -7.13 12.72 -3.41
CA LYS A 52 -8.60 12.53 -3.36
C LYS A 52 -9.31 13.62 -2.55
N LEU A 53 -8.75 14.00 -1.40
CA LEU A 53 -9.33 15.02 -0.52
C LEU A 53 -9.36 16.42 -1.16
N LYS A 54 -8.45 16.72 -2.09
CA LYS A 54 -8.43 18.01 -2.81
C LYS A 54 -9.50 18.10 -3.92
N GLU A 55 -9.88 16.98 -4.51
CA GLU A 55 -10.82 16.90 -5.63
C GLU A 55 -12.29 16.74 -5.19
N ALA A 56 -12.54 16.29 -3.95
CA ALA A 56 -13.89 16.24 -3.41
C ALA A 56 -14.46 17.67 -3.24
N PRO A 57 -15.68 17.97 -3.70
CA PRO A 57 -16.29 19.28 -3.47
C PRO A 57 -16.38 19.52 -1.97
N LYS A 58 -16.00 20.74 -1.53
CA LYS A 58 -16.14 21.25 -0.16
C LYS A 58 -17.61 21.27 0.27
N LYS A 59 -18.22 20.11 0.47
CA LYS A 59 -19.48 19.98 1.19
C LYS A 59 -19.11 19.91 2.65
N SER A 60 -19.45 21.00 3.35
CA SER A 60 -19.54 21.19 4.81
C SER A 60 -18.88 20.11 5.65
N GLU A 61 -17.82 20.51 6.34
CA GLU A 61 -16.93 19.75 7.23
C GLU A 61 -17.63 19.03 8.41
N ASP A 62 -18.96 19.01 8.50
CA ASP A 62 -19.67 18.74 9.75
C ASP A 62 -20.38 17.38 9.90
N GLU A 63 -20.47 16.49 8.90
CA GLU A 63 -21.39 15.33 9.05
C GLU A 63 -20.92 13.95 8.54
N LEU A 64 -19.66 13.73 8.18
CA LEU A 64 -19.22 12.37 7.82
C LEU A 64 -17.90 12.06 8.52
N GLU A 65 -17.91 11.07 9.40
CA GLU A 65 -16.71 10.50 10.00
C GLU A 65 -15.69 10.17 8.90
N ASP A 66 -14.43 10.58 9.08
CA ASP A 66 -13.36 10.36 8.11
C ASP A 66 -13.26 8.89 7.65
N SER A 67 -13.71 7.92 8.44
CA SER A 67 -13.75 6.50 8.09
C SER A 67 -14.69 6.14 6.93
N GLU A 68 -15.80 6.86 6.74
CA GLU A 68 -16.87 6.46 5.79
C GLU A 68 -16.61 6.93 4.34
N LYS A 69 -15.83 8.00 4.15
CA LYS A 69 -15.38 8.43 2.81
C LYS A 69 -14.23 7.57 2.26
N PHE A 70 -13.53 6.83 3.13
CA PHE A 70 -12.30 6.10 2.80
C PHE A 70 -12.53 4.77 2.06
N VAL A 71 -13.67 4.11 2.31
CA VAL A 71 -13.91 2.74 1.82
C VAL A 71 -14.29 2.68 0.33
N LEU A 72 -14.71 3.79 -0.26
CA LEU A 72 -15.41 3.72 -1.55
C LEU A 72 -14.52 3.41 -2.76
N PHE A 73 -13.19 3.62 -2.71
CA PHE A 73 -12.35 3.45 -3.91
C PHE A 73 -10.88 3.09 -3.62
N PHE A 74 -10.60 2.21 -2.65
CA PHE A 74 -9.28 1.56 -2.65
C PHE A 74 -9.36 0.26 -3.46
N PRO A 75 -8.43 0.04 -4.40
CA PRO A 75 -8.41 -1.20 -5.17
C PRO A 75 -8.22 -2.39 -4.23
N ASN A 76 -8.69 -3.57 -4.67
CA ASN A 76 -8.26 -4.83 -4.06
C ASN A 76 -6.73 -4.88 -4.10
N PHE A 77 -6.10 -5.29 -3.00
CA PHE A 77 -4.65 -5.29 -2.89
C PHE A 77 -4.07 -6.70 -2.96
N VAL A 78 -3.02 -6.88 -3.76
CA VAL A 78 -2.24 -8.13 -3.84
C VAL A 78 -0.76 -7.78 -3.73
N TRP A 79 -0.05 -8.41 -2.80
CA TRP A 79 1.40 -8.26 -2.68
C TRP A 79 2.10 -9.48 -3.29
N ALA A 80 2.67 -9.29 -4.49
CA ALA A 80 3.48 -10.29 -5.16
C ALA A 80 4.93 -10.21 -4.64
N VAL A 81 5.31 -11.14 -3.78
CA VAL A 81 6.67 -11.23 -3.24
C VAL A 81 7.49 -12.22 -4.09
N ARG A 82 8.47 -11.72 -4.85
CA ARG A 82 9.35 -12.53 -5.70
C ARG A 82 10.64 -12.92 -4.99
N ASP A 83 11.27 -14.00 -5.44
CA ASP A 83 12.51 -14.52 -4.86
C ASP A 83 12.36 -14.81 -3.35
N PHE A 84 11.17 -15.30 -2.95
CA PHE A 84 10.83 -15.59 -1.56
C PHE A 84 11.59 -16.84 -1.08
N THR A 85 12.41 -16.68 -0.05
CA THR A 85 13.27 -17.74 0.49
C THR A 85 12.96 -18.10 1.94
N LEU A 86 12.01 -17.41 2.59
CA LEU A 86 11.62 -17.72 3.96
C LEU A 86 10.73 -18.96 4.01
N GLN A 87 10.84 -19.73 5.08
CA GLN A 87 9.83 -20.72 5.42
C GLN A 87 8.63 -19.99 6.02
N LEU A 88 7.42 -20.32 5.55
CA LEU A 88 6.17 -19.80 6.06
C LEU A 88 5.81 -20.55 7.35
N GLU A 89 6.53 -20.22 8.42
CA GLU A 89 6.32 -20.83 9.74
C GLU A 89 6.28 -19.75 10.82
N LEU A 90 5.31 -19.86 11.72
CA LEU A 90 5.20 -19.02 12.91
C LEU A 90 4.90 -19.91 14.12
N ASP A 91 5.70 -19.77 15.19
CA ASP A 91 5.57 -20.54 16.43
C ASP A 91 5.51 -22.08 16.21
N GLY A 92 6.29 -22.62 15.27
CA GLY A 92 6.32 -24.05 15.01
C GLY A 92 5.21 -24.57 14.09
N LYS A 93 4.38 -23.67 13.53
CA LYS A 93 3.26 -24.02 12.66
C LYS A 93 3.42 -23.39 11.30
N GLU A 94 3.18 -24.18 10.26
CA GLU A 94 3.06 -23.66 8.90
C GLU A 94 1.91 -22.64 8.83
N ILE A 95 2.16 -21.53 8.15
CA ILE A 95 1.18 -20.46 7.92
C ILE A 95 0.92 -20.30 6.42
N SER A 96 -0.24 -19.76 6.05
CA SER A 96 -0.53 -19.40 4.66
C SER A 96 0.19 -18.11 4.22
N GLU A 97 0.22 -17.86 2.92
CA GLU A 97 0.72 -16.61 2.34
C GLU A 97 -0.09 -15.39 2.82
N ASP A 98 -1.40 -15.55 2.95
CA ASP A 98 -2.29 -14.52 3.49
C ASP A 98 -1.99 -14.25 4.98
N GLU A 99 -1.76 -15.31 5.77
CA GLU A 99 -1.34 -15.16 7.16
C GLU A 99 0.02 -14.46 7.28
N TYR A 100 0.96 -14.75 6.38
CA TYR A 100 2.23 -14.03 6.32
C TYR A 100 2.03 -12.54 6.04
N LEU A 101 1.18 -12.19 5.06
CA LEU A 101 0.84 -10.80 4.74
C LEU A 101 0.21 -10.09 5.95
N GLU A 102 -0.80 -10.69 6.58
CA GLU A 102 -1.46 -10.13 7.76
C GLU A 102 -0.47 -9.94 8.92
N ASN A 103 0.41 -10.91 9.15
CA ASN A 103 1.45 -10.80 10.17
C ASN A 103 2.46 -9.69 9.87
N ALA A 104 2.82 -9.47 8.62
CA ALA A 104 3.71 -8.39 8.20
C ALA A 104 3.05 -7.00 8.36
N LEU A 105 1.73 -6.93 8.23
CA LEU A 105 0.94 -5.70 8.37
C LEU A 105 0.53 -5.39 9.83
N LYS A 106 0.68 -6.34 10.76
CA LYS A 106 0.35 -6.11 12.18
C LYS A 106 1.13 -4.92 12.73
N LEU A 107 0.39 -3.94 13.25
CA LEU A 107 0.95 -2.81 13.98
C LEU A 107 1.75 -3.33 15.17
N LYS A 108 3.04 -3.01 15.21
CA LYS A 108 3.84 -3.26 16.41
C LYS A 108 3.37 -2.28 17.50
N PRO A 109 3.08 -2.74 18.72
CA PRO A 109 2.80 -1.84 19.82
C PRO A 109 4.01 -0.93 20.01
N GLY A 110 3.81 0.37 19.84
CA GLY A 110 4.86 1.35 20.06
C GLY A 110 5.33 1.25 21.50
N LYS A 111 6.63 1.02 21.72
CA LYS A 111 7.23 1.34 23.02
C LYS A 111 7.34 2.85 23.09
N GLY A 112 6.37 3.47 23.78
CA GLY A 112 6.51 4.82 24.33
C GLY A 112 7.59 4.86 25.40
#